data_AF-A0A074TG36-F1
#
_entry.id   AF-A0A074TG36-F1
#
_cell.length_a   1.000
_cell.length_b   1.000
_cell.length_c   1.000
_cell.angle_alpha   90.00
_cell.angle_beta   90.00
_cell.angle_gamma   90.00
#
_symmetry.space_group_name_H-M   'P 1'
#
loop_
_entity.id
_entity.type
_entity.pdbx_description
1 polymer ?
#
loop_
_entity_poly.entity_id
_entity_poly.type
_entity_poly.pdbx_seq_one_letter_code
_entity_poly.pdbx_strand_id
1 'polypeptide(L)'
;MMLVSLVQQRKLERQARDARRGKLGRGRYDNLVKELVDVIQLAFEAGATGSLWGLEGPLRAGLRSDLCLQGWGWDSADLIAREILAEAFRAAGAKRPTWNEGQPEWTIHEGLLIERTRCIRCGKPLPEGHKKYCSGLCASTHQSRIDALKNLQVNNAVRSMVGIRST
;
A
#
# COMPACT_ATOMS: atom_id res chain seq x y z
N MET A 1 -16.57 -22.15 30.30
CA MET A 1 -15.89 -23.09 29.38
C MET A 1 -16.62 -22.99 28.03
N MET A 2 -16.07 -22.28 27.04
CA MET A 2 -16.79 -22.07 25.76
C MET A 2 -16.75 -23.36 24.92
N LEU A 3 -17.92 -23.94 24.66
CA LEU A 3 -18.09 -25.03 23.71
C LEU A 3 -17.89 -24.49 22.29
N VAL A 4 -16.64 -24.54 21.80
CA VAL A 4 -16.35 -24.28 20.39
C VAL A 4 -16.93 -25.42 19.56
N SER A 5 -17.73 -25.11 18.55
CA SER A 5 -18.35 -26.12 17.70
C SER A 5 -17.28 -27.00 17.01
N LEU A 6 -17.62 -28.26 16.73
CA LEU A 6 -16.73 -29.20 16.03
C LEU A 6 -16.25 -28.66 14.67
N VAL A 7 -17.09 -27.87 14.00
CA VAL A 7 -16.74 -27.21 12.73
C VAL A 7 -15.65 -26.17 12.93
N GLN A 8 -15.75 -25.37 13.99
CA GLN A 8 -14.78 -24.33 14.29
C GLN A 8 -13.45 -24.92 14.78
N GLN A 9 -13.48 -26.01 15.55
CA GLN A 9 -12.26 -26.75 15.90
C GLN A 9 -11.53 -27.25 14.65
N ARG A 10 -12.23 -27.91 13.71
CA ARG A 10 -11.64 -28.37 12.44
C ARG A 10 -11.06 -27.23 11.60
N LYS A 11 -11.69 -26.05 11.63
CA LYS A 11 -11.18 -24.85 10.94
C LYS A 11 -9.86 -24.38 11.56
N LEU A 12 -9.81 -24.27 12.89
CA LEU A 12 -8.60 -23.86 13.63
C LEU A 12 -7.44 -24.86 13.42
N GLU A 13 -7.72 -26.16 13.47
CA GLU A 13 -6.71 -27.20 13.20
C GLU A 13 -6.17 -27.10 11.78
N ARG A 14 -7.03 -26.82 10.79
CA ARG A 14 -6.61 -26.60 9.41
C ARG A 14 -5.72 -25.36 9.30
N GLN A 15 -6.12 -24.24 9.92
CA GLN A 15 -5.31 -23.01 9.94
C GLN A 15 -3.94 -23.24 10.58
N ALA A 16 -3.89 -23.96 11.71
CA ALA A 16 -2.64 -24.29 12.39
C ALA A 16 -1.75 -25.23 11.56
N ARG A 17 -2.33 -26.13 10.75
CA ARG A 17 -1.56 -26.94 9.79
C ARG A 17 -0.99 -26.09 8.65
N ASP A 18 -1.79 -25.19 8.09
CA ASP A 18 -1.36 -24.29 7.02
C ASP A 18 -0.22 -23.37 7.51
N ALA A 19 -0.37 -22.82 8.72
CA ALA A 19 0.63 -21.95 9.36
C ALA A 19 1.98 -22.66 9.54
N ARG A 20 1.96 -23.90 10.05
CA ARG A 20 3.16 -24.72 10.19
C ARG A 20 3.82 -25.06 8.86
N ARG A 21 3.04 -25.21 7.80
CA ARG A 21 3.56 -25.53 6.45
C ARG A 21 4.00 -24.29 5.68
N GLY A 22 3.57 -23.10 6.09
CA GLY A 22 3.74 -21.87 5.33
C GLY A 22 3.03 -21.91 3.98
N LYS A 23 1.94 -22.69 3.84
CA LYS A 23 1.21 -22.87 2.58
C LYS A 23 -0.29 -22.91 2.83
N LEU A 24 -1.04 -22.20 2.01
CA LEU A 24 -2.50 -22.27 2.00
C LEU A 24 -2.98 -23.45 1.16
N GLY A 25 -4.07 -24.08 1.60
CA GLY A 25 -4.78 -25.04 0.75
C GLY A 25 -5.34 -24.35 -0.50
N ARG A 26 -5.26 -25.02 -1.65
CA ARG A 26 -5.62 -24.47 -2.97
C ARG A 26 -6.99 -23.78 -3.00
N GLY A 27 -8.04 -24.43 -2.49
CA GLY A 27 -9.38 -23.81 -2.48
C GLY A 27 -9.48 -22.54 -1.62
N ARG A 28 -8.72 -22.44 -0.52
CA ARG A 28 -8.67 -21.20 0.28
C ARG A 28 -7.88 -20.11 -0.44
N TYR A 29 -6.79 -20.49 -1.10
CA TYR A 29 -5.99 -19.59 -1.92
C TYR A 29 -6.84 -18.99 -3.05
N ASP A 30 -7.50 -19.84 -3.84
CA ASP A 30 -8.29 -19.43 -4.99
C ASP A 30 -9.47 -18.51 -4.58
N ASN A 31 -10.14 -18.82 -3.46
CA ASN A 31 -11.21 -17.97 -2.93
C ASN A 31 -10.70 -16.60 -2.48
N LEU A 32 -9.56 -16.53 -1.78
CA LEU A 32 -8.97 -15.25 -1.38
C LEU A 32 -8.56 -14.41 -2.60
N VAL A 33 -7.98 -15.04 -3.62
CA VAL A 33 -7.64 -14.35 -4.87
C VAL A 33 -8.89 -13.76 -5.50
N LYS A 34 -9.98 -14.54 -5.59
CA LYS A 34 -11.25 -14.06 -6.16
C LYS A 34 -11.82 -12.87 -5.38
N GLU A 35 -11.91 -12.97 -4.05
CA GLU A 35 -12.42 -11.88 -3.20
C GLU A 35 -11.57 -10.61 -3.33
N LEU A 36 -10.24 -10.75 -3.44
CA LEU A 36 -9.35 -9.60 -3.63
C LEU A 36 -9.52 -8.95 -5.01
N VAL A 37 -9.74 -9.74 -6.07
CA VAL A 37 -10.05 -9.20 -7.41
C VAL A 37 -11.30 -8.34 -7.35
N ASP A 38 -12.37 -8.84 -6.72
CA ASP A 38 -13.64 -8.11 -6.59
C ASP A 38 -13.45 -6.78 -5.83
N VAL A 39 -12.69 -6.80 -4.73
CA VAL A 39 -12.37 -5.58 -3.95
C VAL A 39 -11.54 -4.58 -4.76
N ILE A 40 -10.51 -5.05 -5.48
CA ILE A 40 -9.63 -4.20 -6.29
C ILE A 40 -10.42 -3.53 -7.42
N GLN A 41 -11.24 -4.30 -8.13
CA GLN A 41 -12.07 -3.79 -9.23
C GLN A 41 -13.10 -2.79 -8.72
N LEU A 42 -13.84 -3.13 -7.66
CA LEU A 42 -14.83 -2.24 -7.06
C LEU A 42 -14.22 -0.92 -6.61
N ALA A 43 -13.06 -0.95 -5.95
CA ALA A 43 -12.38 0.27 -5.50
C ALA A 43 -11.93 1.17 -6.65
N PHE A 44 -11.46 0.55 -7.76
CA PHE A 44 -11.05 1.28 -8.95
C PHE A 44 -12.25 1.87 -9.70
N GLU A 45 -13.31 1.09 -9.91
CA GLU A 45 -14.55 1.54 -10.57
C GLU A 45 -15.25 2.65 -9.79
N ALA A 46 -15.20 2.60 -8.45
CA ALA A 46 -15.71 3.66 -7.58
C ALA A 46 -14.82 4.92 -7.55
N GLY A 47 -13.65 4.91 -8.22
CA GLY A 47 -12.70 6.03 -8.21
C GLY A 47 -12.00 6.25 -6.86
N ALA A 48 -12.08 5.29 -5.95
CA ALA A 48 -11.40 5.36 -4.65
C ALA A 48 -9.87 5.22 -4.79
N THR A 49 -9.41 4.57 -5.86
CA THR A 49 -8.00 4.50 -6.25
C THR A 49 -7.78 4.97 -7.68
N GLY A 50 -6.64 5.62 -7.92
CA GLY A 50 -6.25 6.06 -9.27
C GLY A 50 -5.73 4.96 -10.19
N SER A 51 -5.53 3.75 -9.66
CA SER A 51 -5.13 2.55 -10.41
C SER A 51 -5.55 1.28 -9.67
N LEU A 52 -5.54 0.15 -10.37
CA LEU A 52 -5.76 -1.16 -9.78
C LEU A 52 -4.74 -1.47 -8.67
N TRP A 53 -3.51 -0.93 -8.74
CA TRP A 53 -2.47 -1.11 -7.73
C TRP A 53 -2.65 -0.25 -6.47
N GLY A 54 -3.62 0.67 -6.45
CA GLY A 54 -3.76 1.65 -5.38
C GLY A 54 -3.99 1.06 -3.98
N LEU A 55 -4.46 -0.19 -3.89
CA LEU A 55 -4.67 -0.91 -2.63
C LEU A 55 -3.58 -1.94 -2.28
N GLU A 56 -2.50 -2.07 -3.06
CA GLU A 56 -1.45 -3.08 -2.84
C GLU A 56 -0.88 -3.03 -1.41
N GLY A 57 -0.53 -1.83 -0.93
CA GLY A 57 0.03 -1.64 0.41
C GLY A 57 -0.91 -2.04 1.54
N PRO A 58 -2.10 -1.43 1.65
CA PRO A 58 -3.09 -1.77 2.68
C PRO A 58 -3.51 -3.25 2.67
N LEU A 59 -3.77 -3.83 1.49
CA LEU A 59 -4.19 -5.23 1.38
C LEU A 59 -3.08 -6.19 1.80
N ARG A 60 -1.83 -5.94 1.40
CA ARG A 60 -0.69 -6.78 1.81
C ARG A 60 -0.48 -6.72 3.32
N ALA A 61 -0.57 -5.52 3.90
CA ALA A 61 -0.44 -5.33 5.33
C ALA A 61 -1.55 -6.06 6.10
N GLY A 62 -2.80 -5.97 5.64
CA GLY A 62 -3.95 -6.69 6.21
C GLY A 62 -3.78 -8.21 6.16
N LEU A 63 -3.55 -8.76 4.96
CA LEU A 63 -3.35 -10.20 4.76
C LEU A 63 -2.22 -10.75 5.64
N ARG A 64 -1.07 -10.07 5.65
CA ARG A 64 0.07 -10.48 6.46
C ARG A 64 -0.27 -10.46 7.95
N SER A 65 -0.93 -9.41 8.43
CA SER A 65 -1.33 -9.28 9.83
C SER A 65 -2.28 -10.41 10.23
N ASP A 66 -3.28 -10.69 9.40
CA ASP A 66 -4.25 -11.77 9.63
C ASP A 66 -3.60 -13.15 9.64
N LEU A 67 -2.60 -13.39 8.80
CA LEU A 67 -1.84 -14.64 8.77
C LEU A 67 -0.96 -14.78 10.01
N CYS A 68 -0.27 -13.72 10.43
CA CYS A 68 0.50 -13.72 11.68
C CYS A 68 -0.39 -14.03 12.89
N LEU A 69 -1.60 -13.46 12.94
CA LEU A 69 -2.59 -13.75 13.98
C LEU A 69 -3.10 -15.21 13.95
N GLN A 70 -3.01 -15.88 12.80
CA GLN A 70 -3.28 -17.31 12.65
C GLN A 70 -2.07 -18.20 13.02
N GLY A 71 -0.97 -17.62 13.51
CA GLY A 71 0.24 -18.33 13.94
C GLY A 71 1.27 -18.57 12.83
N TRP A 72 1.18 -17.84 11.72
CA TRP A 72 2.21 -17.89 10.68
C TRP A 72 3.47 -17.14 11.14
N GLY A 73 4.63 -17.62 10.68
CA GLY A 73 5.87 -16.85 10.78
C GLY A 73 5.78 -15.59 9.90
N TRP A 74 6.45 -14.52 10.31
CA TRP A 74 6.38 -13.23 9.60
C TRP A 74 6.80 -13.35 8.13
N ASP A 75 7.92 -14.05 7.86
CA ASP A 75 8.45 -14.22 6.49
C ASP A 75 7.50 -15.03 5.61
N SER A 76 6.96 -16.13 6.11
CA SER A 76 6.03 -16.98 5.34
C SER A 76 4.69 -16.28 5.10
N ALA A 77 4.20 -15.50 6.08
CA ALA A 77 3.02 -14.68 5.95
C ALA A 77 3.19 -13.57 4.90
N ASP A 78 4.35 -12.90 4.86
CA ASP A 78 4.63 -11.87 3.86
C ASP A 78 4.78 -12.44 2.45
N LEU A 79 5.50 -13.57 2.31
CA LEU A 79 5.67 -14.26 1.04
C LEU A 79 4.33 -14.69 0.44
N ILE A 80 3.47 -15.35 1.23
CA ILE A 80 2.17 -15.80 0.73
C ILE A 80 1.24 -14.62 0.44
N ALA A 81 1.26 -13.56 1.25
CA ALA A 81 0.48 -12.35 0.98
C ALA A 81 0.90 -11.70 -0.36
N ARG A 82 2.21 -11.66 -0.64
CA ARG A 82 2.75 -11.18 -1.92
C ARG A 82 2.29 -12.06 -3.08
N GLU A 83 2.32 -13.38 -2.94
CA GLU A 83 1.88 -14.32 -3.99
C GLU A 83 0.39 -14.18 -4.30
N ILE A 84 -0.46 -14.17 -3.27
CA ILE A 84 -1.91 -14.00 -3.42
C ILE A 84 -2.21 -12.70 -4.16
N LEU A 85 -1.58 -11.59 -3.74
CA LEU A 85 -1.80 -10.29 -4.39
C LEU A 85 -1.28 -10.27 -5.83
N ALA A 86 -0.12 -10.87 -6.09
CA ALA A 86 0.41 -10.97 -7.45
C ALA A 86 -0.56 -11.70 -8.38
N GLU A 87 -1.20 -12.77 -7.90
CA GLU A 87 -2.22 -13.49 -8.66
C GLU A 87 -3.51 -12.67 -8.80
N ALA A 88 -3.97 -12.02 -7.72
CA ALA A 88 -5.15 -11.16 -7.76
C ALA A 88 -4.99 -10.00 -8.74
N PHE A 89 -3.84 -9.31 -8.74
CA PHE A 89 -3.57 -8.24 -9.72
C PHE A 89 -3.50 -8.77 -11.15
N ARG A 90 -2.91 -9.95 -11.37
CA ARG A 90 -2.90 -10.57 -12.70
C ARG A 90 -4.31 -10.89 -13.17
N ALA A 91 -5.12 -11.50 -12.31
CA ALA A 91 -6.51 -11.87 -12.59
C ALA A 91 -7.40 -10.62 -12.82
N ALA A 92 -7.13 -9.52 -12.11
CA ALA A 92 -7.80 -8.24 -12.33
C ALA A 92 -7.35 -7.52 -13.62
N GLY A 93 -6.39 -8.08 -14.38
CA GLY A 93 -5.85 -7.46 -15.60
C GLY A 93 -4.91 -6.28 -15.33
N ALA A 94 -4.41 -6.12 -14.10
CA ALA A 94 -3.53 -5.02 -13.74
C ALA A 94 -2.15 -5.20 -14.39
N LYS A 95 -1.71 -4.18 -15.13
CA LYS A 95 -0.33 -4.06 -15.60
C LYS A 95 0.46 -3.24 -14.60
N ARG A 96 1.58 -3.76 -14.10
CA ARG A 96 2.43 -3.00 -13.18
C ARG A 96 3.10 -1.88 -13.99
N PRO A 97 2.94 -0.61 -13.61
CA PRO A 97 3.69 0.45 -14.26
C PRO A 97 5.18 0.20 -14.04
N THR A 98 5.97 0.56 -15.05
CA THR A 98 7.42 0.65 -14.88
C THR A 98 7.75 1.63 -13.76
N TRP A 99 8.95 1.54 -13.19
CA TRP A 99 9.41 2.49 -12.18
C TRP A 99 9.25 3.95 -12.64
N ASN A 100 9.49 4.20 -13.93
CA ASN A 100 9.35 5.49 -14.59
C ASN A 100 7.90 5.97 -14.66
N GLU A 101 6.96 5.09 -14.99
CA GLU A 101 5.54 5.41 -15.07
C GLU A 101 4.89 5.58 -13.70
N GLY A 102 5.33 4.81 -12.71
CA GLY A 102 4.76 4.83 -11.37
C GLY A 102 5.24 6.01 -10.52
N GLN A 103 6.44 6.50 -10.78
CA GLN A 103 7.10 7.59 -10.04
C GLN A 103 7.90 8.49 -11.01
N PRO A 104 7.26 9.12 -12.01
CA PRO A 104 7.94 9.96 -13.00
C PRO A 104 8.70 11.12 -12.37
N GLU A 105 8.24 11.62 -11.22
CA GLU A 105 8.88 12.72 -10.49
C GLU A 105 10.17 12.32 -9.75
N TRP A 106 10.41 11.00 -9.59
CA TRP A 106 11.58 10.42 -8.94
C TRP A 106 12.53 9.72 -9.90
N THR A 107 12.18 9.62 -11.17
CA THR A 107 12.97 8.92 -12.17
C THR A 107 13.74 9.86 -13.08
N ILE A 108 14.99 9.50 -13.31
CA ILE A 108 15.93 10.16 -14.22
C ILE A 108 16.21 9.13 -15.31
N HIS A 109 15.77 9.36 -16.55
CA HIS A 109 16.06 8.48 -17.69
C HIS A 109 17.22 9.06 -18.49
N GLU A 110 17.95 8.23 -19.25
CA GLU A 110 18.98 8.71 -20.17
C GLU A 110 18.39 9.75 -21.15
N GLY A 111 18.98 10.95 -21.19
CA GLY A 111 18.48 12.10 -21.95
C GLY A 111 17.64 13.10 -21.15
N LEU A 112 17.09 12.72 -19.99
CA LEU A 112 16.50 13.62 -19.01
C LEU A 112 17.57 14.04 -18.01
N LEU A 113 18.49 14.92 -18.45
CA LEU A 113 19.25 15.76 -17.53
C LEU A 113 18.24 16.76 -16.92
N ILE A 114 17.37 16.31 -16.01
CA ILE A 114 16.75 17.24 -15.08
C ILE A 114 17.86 17.61 -14.09
N GLU A 115 18.88 18.32 -14.58
CA GLU A 115 19.53 19.31 -13.75
C GLU A 115 18.39 20.17 -13.24
N ARG A 116 18.00 19.94 -11.99
CA ARG A 116 17.15 20.87 -11.29
C ARG A 116 17.97 22.13 -11.22
N THR A 117 17.79 22.99 -12.22
CA THR A 117 18.38 24.32 -12.28
C THR A 117 17.56 25.27 -11.45
N ARG A 118 16.38 24.86 -10.94
CA ARG A 118 15.45 25.70 -10.19
C ARG A 118 14.99 25.08 -8.88
N CYS A 119 14.84 25.92 -7.87
CA CYS A 119 14.35 25.58 -6.54
C CYS A 119 12.88 25.12 -6.60
N ILE A 120 12.56 23.97 -5.99
CA ILE A 120 11.18 23.43 -5.95
C ILE A 120 10.19 24.38 -5.27
N ARG A 121 10.63 25.16 -4.28
CA ARG A 121 9.74 26.07 -3.55
C ARG A 121 9.47 27.37 -4.31
N CYS A 122 10.52 28.03 -4.79
CA CYS A 122 10.43 29.41 -5.27
C CYS A 122 10.73 29.58 -6.77
N GLY A 123 11.13 28.52 -7.47
CA GLY A 123 11.42 28.55 -8.91
C GLY A 123 12.70 29.31 -9.31
N LYS A 124 13.42 29.91 -8.36
CA LYS A 124 14.69 30.61 -8.59
C LYS A 124 15.80 29.63 -8.99
N PRO A 125 16.82 30.08 -9.74
CA PRO A 125 17.98 29.25 -10.06
C PRO A 125 18.61 28.63 -8.80
N LEU A 126 19.05 27.38 -8.90
CA LEU A 126 19.77 26.69 -7.84
C LEU A 126 21.24 27.14 -7.86
N PRO A 127 21.82 27.53 -6.70
CA PRO A 127 23.25 27.77 -6.60
C PRO A 127 24.05 26.49 -6.89
N GLU A 128 25.32 26.65 -7.25
CA GLU A 128 26.21 25.52 -7.47
C GLU A 128 26.28 24.60 -6.23
N GLY A 129 26.22 23.29 -6.46
CA GLY A 129 26.16 22.29 -5.39
C GLY A 129 24.77 22.08 -4.75
N HIS A 130 23.77 22.90 -5.06
CA HIS A 130 22.41 22.73 -4.55
C HIS A 130 21.56 21.84 -5.48
N LYS A 131 20.96 20.79 -4.91
CA LYS A 131 20.17 19.80 -5.69
C LYS A 131 18.65 20.02 -5.68
N LYS A 132 18.12 20.74 -4.68
CA LYS A 132 16.66 20.76 -4.39
C LYS A 132 16.10 22.15 -4.04
N TYR A 133 16.81 22.90 -3.20
CA TYR A 133 16.37 24.20 -2.71
C TYR A 133 17.50 25.23 -2.79
N CYS A 134 17.18 26.48 -3.15
CA CYS A 134 18.18 27.54 -3.27
C CYS A 134 18.76 28.01 -1.93
N SER A 135 18.12 27.68 -0.80
CA SER A 135 18.58 28.05 0.53
C SER A 135 17.96 27.15 1.61
N GLY A 136 18.56 27.15 2.80
CA GLY A 136 18.00 26.47 3.97
C GLY A 136 16.58 26.95 4.33
N LEU A 137 16.30 28.24 4.15
CA LEU A 137 14.96 28.81 4.36
C LEU A 137 13.92 28.20 3.41
N CYS A 138 14.28 27.98 2.13
CA CYS A 138 13.38 27.33 1.19
C CYS A 138 13.14 25.86 1.53
N ALA A 139 14.17 25.17 2.02
CA ALA A 139 14.04 23.80 2.49
C ALA A 139 13.12 23.70 3.71
N SER A 140 13.36 24.52 4.75
CA SER A 140 12.58 24.50 6.00
C SER A 140 11.12 24.87 5.75
N THR A 141 10.85 25.94 5.00
CA THR A 141 9.47 26.37 4.74
C THR A 141 8.71 25.35 3.89
N HIS A 142 9.37 24.72 2.92
CA HIS A 142 8.75 23.66 2.14
C HIS A 142 8.40 22.46 3.04
N GLN A 143 9.32 22.07 3.92
CA GLN A 143 9.09 20.98 4.87
C GLN A 143 7.90 21.28 5.80
N SER A 144 7.85 22.46 6.42
CA SER A 144 6.72 22.87 7.28
C SER A 144 5.38 22.84 6.55
N ARG A 145 5.35 23.21 5.25
CA ARG A 145 4.14 23.11 4.42
C ARG A 145 3.73 21.65 4.20
N ILE A 146 4.68 20.77 3.89
CA ILE A 146 4.41 19.33 3.72
C ILE A 146 3.90 18.72 5.02
N ASP A 147 4.50 19.07 6.16
CA ASP A 147 4.08 18.56 7.47
C ASP A 147 2.67 19.05 7.83
N ALA A 148 2.35 20.32 7.55
CA ALA A 148 0.99 20.83 7.72
C ALA A 148 -0.03 20.06 6.86
N LEU A 149 0.29 19.76 5.60
CA LEU A 149 -0.58 18.98 4.71
C LEU A 149 -0.78 17.55 5.20
N LYS A 150 0.28 16.88 5.65
CA LYS A 150 0.20 15.54 6.24
C LYS A 150 -0.69 15.53 7.48
N ASN A 151 -0.51 16.51 8.37
CA ASN A 151 -1.33 16.62 9.57
C ASN A 151 -2.80 16.88 9.25
N LEU A 152 -3.10 17.70 8.24
CA LEU A 152 -4.47 17.88 7.75
C LEU A 152 -5.07 16.59 7.19
N GLN A 153 -4.29 15.81 6.42
CA GLN A 153 -4.75 14.51 5.90
C GLN A 153 -5.02 13.50 7.02
N VAL A 154 -4.13 13.40 8.02
CA VAL A 154 -4.33 12.55 9.20
C VAL A 154 -5.57 12.99 9.98
N ASN A 155 -5.71 14.29 10.25
CA ASN A 155 -6.87 14.81 10.97
C ASN A 155 -8.19 14.59 10.21
N ASN A 156 -8.18 14.72 8.88
CA ASN A 156 -9.34 14.42 8.05
C ASN A 156 -9.66 12.92 8.07
N ALA A 157 -8.65 12.04 8.00
CA ALA A 157 -8.84 10.61 8.13
C ALA A 157 -9.43 10.23 9.51
N VAL A 158 -8.93 10.83 10.60
CA VAL A 158 -9.46 10.64 11.95
C VAL A 158 -10.91 11.15 12.05
N ARG A 159 -11.21 12.34 11.53
CA ARG A 159 -12.59 12.87 11.51
C ARG A 159 -13.57 11.96 10.78
N SER A 160 -13.15 11.43 9.63
CA SER A 160 -13.94 10.46 8.85
C SER A 160 -14.17 9.15 9.61
N MET A 161 -13.21 8.68 10.41
CA MET A 161 -13.38 7.47 11.24
C MET A 161 -14.24 7.70 12.49
N VAL A 162 -14.18 8.89 13.10
CA VAL A 162 -14.92 9.22 14.33
C VAL A 162 -16.33 9.77 14.05
N GLY A 163 -16.69 9.99 12.77
CA GLY A 163 -18.03 10.43 12.38
C GLY A 163 -18.37 11.88 12.79
N ILE A 164 -17.35 12.71 13.07
CA ILE A 164 -17.55 14.11 13.46
C ILE A 164 -17.85 14.91 12.19
N ARG A 165 -19.13 15.15 11.91
CA ARG A 165 -19.54 16.11 10.88
C ARG A 165 -19.10 17.50 11.30
N SER A 166 -18.34 18.17 10.43
CA SER A 166 -18.03 19.58 10.62
C SER A 166 -19.33 20.35 10.45
N THR A 167 -19.83 20.94 11.54
CA THR A 167 -20.96 21.89 11.55
C THR A 167 -20.60 23.14 10.77
#